data_AF-A0A210QPI5-F1
#
_entry.id   AF-A0A210QPI5-F1
#
_cell.length_a   1.000
_cell.length_b   1.000
_cell.length_c   1.000
_cell.angle_alpha   90.00
_cell.angle_beta   90.00
_cell.angle_gamma   90.00
#
_symmetry.space_group_name_H-M   'P 1'
#
loop_
_entity.id
_entity.type
_entity.pdbx_description
1 polymer ?
#
loop_
_entity_poly.entity_id
_entity_poly.type
_entity_poly.pdbx_seq_one_letter_code
_entity_poly.pdbx_strand_id
1 'polypeptide(L)'
;MESRAKGTESTSKGMVSTAKGMGSTFKDMESTVKGMVFTAKAMESTAKGMESTAKGRKSSVKGMESTAKGMESTARGRKTTAKSMESTAKGMESTAKGMESTAKGMASTVMCMKSTAKGMASTAKGGKSTEKGRKSTAKGRKSTAKGRKSTAKGMESTAKVMEYTV
;
A
#
# COMPACT_ATOMS: atom_id res chain seq x y z
N MET A 1 -19.03 -25.54 -6.55
CA MET A 1 -18.51 -26.38 -5.45
C MET A 1 -17.80 -25.47 -4.46
N GLU A 2 -18.37 -25.32 -3.26
CA GLU A 2 -17.74 -24.63 -2.13
C GLU A 2 -16.76 -25.56 -1.43
N SER A 3 -15.71 -25.00 -0.82
CA SER A 3 -14.78 -25.79 -0.01
C SER A 3 -14.44 -25.13 1.31
N ARG A 4 -14.40 -25.93 2.37
CA ARG A 4 -14.19 -25.44 3.73
C ARG A 4 -13.09 -26.23 4.43
N ALA A 5 -12.11 -25.53 4.99
CA ALA A 5 -11.01 -26.14 5.74
C ALA A 5 -10.89 -25.52 7.14
N LYS A 6 -10.74 -26.33 8.20
CA LYS A 6 -10.64 -25.85 9.59
C LYS A 6 -9.49 -26.57 10.29
N GLY A 7 -8.57 -25.81 10.91
CA GLY A 7 -7.35 -26.30 11.59
C GLY A 7 -6.15 -25.37 11.41
N THR A 8 -5.09 -25.50 12.24
CA THR A 8 -3.74 -25.00 11.87
C THR A 8 -3.37 -25.58 10.49
N GLU A 9 -2.83 -24.77 9.58
CA GLU A 9 -2.48 -25.22 8.21
C GLU A 9 -3.65 -25.70 7.32
N SER A 10 -4.82 -25.07 7.44
CA SER A 10 -5.99 -25.47 6.63
C SER A 10 -5.99 -24.90 5.20
N THR A 11 -6.37 -25.76 4.23
CA THR A 11 -6.44 -25.46 2.78
C THR A 11 -7.83 -25.73 2.21
N SER A 12 -8.45 -24.72 1.60
CA SER A 12 -9.76 -24.84 0.94
C SER A 12 -9.61 -24.69 -0.60
N LYS A 13 -10.24 -25.58 -1.39
CA LYS A 13 -10.26 -25.59 -2.87
C LYS A 13 -11.67 -25.69 -3.45
N GLY A 14 -12.19 -24.57 -3.98
CA GLY A 14 -13.48 -24.47 -4.66
C GLY A 14 -13.43 -23.41 -5.77
N MET A 15 -14.58 -23.09 -6.36
CA MET A 15 -14.71 -21.83 -7.13
C MET A 15 -14.74 -20.62 -6.18
N VAL A 16 -15.13 -20.91 -4.92
CA VAL A 16 -15.15 -20.14 -3.67
C VAL A 16 -14.73 -21.09 -2.51
N SER A 17 -13.86 -20.63 -1.59
CA SER A 17 -13.16 -21.47 -0.61
C SER A 17 -12.92 -20.69 0.67
N THR A 18 -13.06 -21.38 1.80
CA THR A 18 -12.85 -20.81 3.14
C THR A 18 -12.04 -21.70 4.11
N ALA A 19 -10.85 -21.26 4.55
CA ALA A 19 -10.01 -21.89 5.58
C ALA A 19 -9.85 -21.11 6.93
N LYS A 20 -9.62 -21.78 8.07
CA LYS A 20 -9.48 -21.12 9.39
C LYS A 20 -8.49 -21.84 10.33
N GLY A 21 -7.40 -21.15 10.68
CA GLY A 21 -6.38 -21.47 11.71
C GLY A 21 -5.10 -20.63 11.58
N MET A 22 -4.16 -20.70 12.53
CA MET A 22 -2.80 -20.12 12.36
C MET A 22 -2.16 -20.74 11.10
N GLY A 23 -1.79 -19.92 10.11
CA GLY A 23 -1.23 -20.41 8.84
C GLY A 23 -2.24 -20.96 7.80
N SER A 24 -3.36 -20.29 7.53
CA SER A 24 -4.33 -20.75 6.50
C SER A 24 -3.98 -20.24 5.09
N THR A 25 -4.50 -20.86 4.01
CA THR A 25 -4.41 -20.40 2.59
C THR A 25 -5.66 -20.79 1.76
N PHE A 26 -6.09 -19.93 0.83
CA PHE A 26 -7.36 -20.03 0.09
C PHE A 26 -7.09 -19.79 -1.40
N LYS A 27 -7.77 -20.53 -2.30
CA LYS A 27 -7.57 -20.43 -3.75
C LYS A 27 -8.85 -20.75 -4.49
N ASP A 28 -9.43 -19.70 -5.02
CA ASP A 28 -10.70 -19.65 -5.73
C ASP A 28 -10.59 -18.63 -6.84
N MET A 29 -11.59 -18.56 -7.73
CA MET A 29 -11.80 -17.30 -8.45
C MET A 29 -12.07 -16.15 -7.46
N GLU A 30 -12.58 -16.47 -6.26
CA GLU A 30 -12.80 -15.58 -5.12
C GLU A 30 -12.33 -16.15 -3.76
N SER A 31 -11.15 -15.79 -3.22
CA SER A 31 -10.51 -16.42 -2.07
C SER A 31 -10.02 -15.40 -1.02
N THR A 32 -10.18 -15.73 0.28
CA THR A 32 -9.98 -14.82 1.42
C THR A 32 -9.42 -15.44 2.71
N VAL A 33 -8.11 -15.39 2.98
CA VAL A 33 -7.44 -16.17 4.01
C VAL A 33 -7.44 -15.50 5.38
N LYS A 34 -7.48 -16.29 6.49
CA LYS A 34 -7.44 -15.85 7.92
C LYS A 34 -6.69 -16.81 8.90
N GLY A 35 -5.87 -16.28 9.84
CA GLY A 35 -4.99 -16.97 10.83
C GLY A 35 -4.26 -15.99 11.80
N MET A 36 -3.19 -16.34 12.54
CA MET A 36 -2.19 -15.31 12.96
C MET A 36 -1.26 -14.94 11.79
N VAL A 37 -1.55 -15.43 10.59
CA VAL A 37 -0.84 -15.27 9.30
C VAL A 37 -1.87 -15.61 8.23
N PHE A 38 -2.17 -14.72 7.26
CA PHE A 38 -3.31 -14.94 6.36
C PHE A 38 -3.48 -14.21 5.02
N THR A 39 -3.40 -14.98 3.94
CA THR A 39 -3.29 -14.52 2.56
C THR A 39 -4.50 -14.57 1.55
N ALA A 40 -5.56 -13.74 1.63
CA ALA A 40 -6.80 -13.74 0.79
C ALA A 40 -6.73 -13.81 -0.74
N LYS A 41 -6.80 -14.92 -1.50
CA LYS A 41 -6.50 -15.05 -2.96
C LYS A 41 -7.63 -15.32 -4.03
N ALA A 42 -8.68 -14.52 -4.13
CA ALA A 42 -9.53 -14.36 -5.33
C ALA A 42 -8.74 -13.88 -6.58
N MET A 43 -9.18 -14.17 -7.83
CA MET A 43 -8.93 -13.32 -9.03
C MET A 43 -9.06 -11.82 -8.67
N GLU A 44 -9.87 -11.58 -7.65
CA GLU A 44 -10.07 -10.37 -6.91
C GLU A 44 -9.38 -10.20 -5.53
N SER A 45 -8.05 -10.28 -5.34
CA SER A 45 -7.47 -10.11 -3.97
C SER A 45 -5.92 -10.09 -3.95
N THR A 46 -5.14 -9.85 -2.85
CA THR A 46 -4.85 -10.80 -1.77
C THR A 46 -3.89 -10.45 -0.60
N ALA A 47 -4.26 -10.76 0.65
CA ALA A 47 -3.41 -11.28 1.75
C ALA A 47 -2.59 -10.48 2.76
N LYS A 48 -2.63 -10.89 4.04
CA LYS A 48 -1.52 -11.50 4.84
C LYS A 48 -1.90 -11.38 6.36
N GLY A 49 -1.23 -11.88 7.41
CA GLY A 49 -1.83 -11.94 8.77
C GLY A 49 -0.78 -11.96 9.87
N MET A 50 -1.04 -11.95 11.20
CA MET A 50 -1.96 -11.30 12.17
C MET A 50 -1.96 -9.78 12.02
N GLU A 51 -1.78 -9.43 10.78
CA GLU A 51 -0.67 -8.61 10.40
C GLU A 51 -0.84 -8.31 8.92
N SER A 52 -1.96 -8.61 8.23
CA SER A 52 -2.25 -7.98 6.93
C SER A 52 -3.67 -8.23 6.37
N THR A 53 -4.06 -7.61 5.25
CA THR A 53 -5.35 -7.83 4.59
C THR A 53 -5.35 -7.19 3.20
N ALA A 54 -5.64 -7.94 2.14
CA ALA A 54 -6.00 -7.35 0.85
C ALA A 54 -7.40 -7.74 0.40
N LYS A 55 -8.13 -6.75 -0.17
CA LYS A 55 -9.58 -6.81 -0.41
C LYS A 55 -10.03 -6.41 -1.82
N GLY A 56 -9.27 -5.57 -2.51
CA GLY A 56 -9.67 -5.11 -3.84
C GLY A 56 -9.40 -6.17 -4.91
N ARG A 57 -10.10 -6.04 -6.03
CA ARG A 57 -9.83 -6.90 -7.19
C ARG A 57 -8.37 -6.77 -7.60
N LYS A 58 -7.63 -7.88 -7.67
CA LYS A 58 -6.16 -7.88 -7.86
C LYS A 58 -5.36 -7.04 -6.83
N SER A 59 -5.91 -6.79 -5.64
CA SER A 59 -5.17 -6.08 -4.59
C SER A 59 -4.02 -6.94 -4.06
N SER A 60 -3.13 -6.40 -3.24
CA SER A 60 -2.03 -7.21 -2.72
C SER A 60 -1.52 -6.63 -1.42
N VAL A 61 -1.41 -7.49 -0.41
CA VAL A 61 -0.74 -7.11 0.83
C VAL A 61 0.49 -7.97 1.10
N LYS A 62 1.54 -7.26 1.52
CA LYS A 62 2.82 -7.83 1.86
C LYS A 62 3.49 -7.15 3.06
N GLY A 63 2.98 -7.34 4.28
CA GLY A 63 3.76 -7.26 5.53
C GLY A 63 2.92 -6.99 6.77
N MET A 64 3.56 -6.89 7.95
CA MET A 64 2.94 -6.69 9.27
C MET A 64 1.92 -5.55 9.27
N GLU A 65 0.79 -5.75 9.94
CA GLU A 65 -0.30 -4.80 10.13
C GLU A 65 -0.66 -4.03 8.84
N SER A 66 -0.61 -4.69 7.68
CA SER A 66 -0.74 -4.00 6.38
C SER A 66 -2.06 -4.20 5.66
N THR A 67 -2.46 -3.26 4.83
CA THR A 67 -3.81 -3.20 4.25
C THR A 67 -3.81 -2.66 2.83
N ALA A 68 -4.36 -3.40 1.86
CA ALA A 68 -4.55 -2.98 0.47
C ALA A 68 -6.03 -3.19 0.07
N LYS A 69 -6.77 -2.08 -0.07
CA LYS A 69 -8.23 -2.10 -0.24
C LYS A 69 -8.70 -1.81 -1.65
N GLY A 70 -7.95 -1.06 -2.45
CA GLY A 70 -8.35 -0.67 -3.80
C GLY A 70 -8.14 -1.78 -4.83
N MET A 71 -8.88 -1.70 -5.93
CA MET A 71 -8.59 -2.47 -7.14
C MET A 71 -7.12 -2.24 -7.53
N GLU A 72 -6.37 -3.32 -7.76
CA GLU A 72 -4.96 -3.29 -8.13
C GLU A 72 -4.07 -2.55 -7.09
N SER A 73 -4.56 -2.37 -5.87
CA SER A 73 -3.80 -1.69 -4.81
C SER A 73 -2.76 -2.61 -4.17
N THR A 74 -1.63 -2.04 -3.75
CA THR A 74 -0.50 -2.79 -3.18
C THR A 74 -0.02 -2.15 -1.88
N ALA A 75 -0.03 -2.89 -0.76
CA ALA A 75 0.58 -2.43 0.50
C ALA A 75 1.69 -3.38 0.96
N ARG A 76 2.92 -2.89 1.09
CA ARG A 76 4.11 -3.70 1.41
C ARG A 76 4.98 -3.04 2.48
N GLY A 77 5.10 -3.70 3.64
CA GLY A 77 5.93 -3.28 4.77
C GLY A 77 5.23 -3.58 6.10
N ARG A 78 5.75 -3.07 7.22
CA ARG A 78 5.05 -3.08 8.50
C ARG A 78 4.13 -1.85 8.60
N LYS A 79 2.89 -2.00 9.06
CA LYS A 79 1.88 -0.92 9.21
C LYS A 79 1.61 -0.15 7.92
N THR A 80 1.54 -0.83 6.77
CA THR A 80 1.38 -0.15 5.46
C THR A 80 -0.04 -0.12 4.97
N THR A 81 -0.44 0.96 4.29
CA THR A 81 -1.83 1.17 3.91
C THR A 81 -1.97 1.71 2.50
N ALA A 82 -2.57 0.93 1.59
CA ALA A 82 -2.95 1.34 0.24
C ALA A 82 -4.48 1.27 0.09
N LYS A 83 -5.17 2.40 -0.07
CA LYS A 83 -6.64 2.45 0.03
C LYS A 83 -7.40 2.54 -1.29
N SER A 84 -6.78 3.06 -2.34
CA SER A 84 -7.48 3.47 -3.57
C SER A 84 -7.06 2.64 -4.78
N MET A 85 -7.82 2.76 -5.88
CA MET A 85 -7.50 2.10 -7.15
C MET A 85 -6.06 2.42 -7.56
N GLU A 86 -5.31 1.37 -7.90
CA GLU A 86 -3.91 1.43 -8.32
C GLU A 86 -2.97 2.11 -7.29
N SER A 87 -3.40 2.23 -6.04
CA SER A 87 -2.56 2.84 -5.00
C SER A 87 -1.48 1.88 -4.51
N THR A 88 -0.28 2.41 -4.29
CA THR A 88 0.90 1.64 -3.89
C THR A 88 1.53 2.26 -2.65
N ALA A 89 1.53 1.53 -1.52
CA ALA A 89 2.26 1.86 -0.30
C ALA A 89 3.41 0.86 -0.08
N LYS A 90 4.65 1.34 0.02
CA LYS A 90 5.87 0.54 0.19
C LYS A 90 6.80 1.18 1.24
N GLY A 91 7.08 0.46 2.33
CA GLY A 91 7.95 0.91 3.43
C GLY A 91 7.21 0.97 4.76
N MET A 92 7.91 0.80 5.89
CA MET A 92 7.28 0.81 7.22
C MET A 92 6.43 2.07 7.42
N GLU A 93 5.18 1.92 7.86
CA GLU A 93 4.24 3.01 8.12
C GLU A 93 3.89 3.86 6.87
N SER A 94 4.14 3.34 5.67
CA SER A 94 3.77 4.03 4.43
C SER A 94 2.26 4.01 4.17
N THR A 95 1.73 5.12 3.66
CA THR A 95 0.29 5.32 3.43
C THR A 95 0.02 5.95 2.08
N ALA A 96 -0.71 5.25 1.21
CA ALA A 96 -1.17 5.71 -0.10
C ALA A 96 -2.71 5.73 -0.15
N LYS A 97 -3.31 6.93 -0.15
CA LYS A 97 -4.78 7.12 -0.15
C LYS A 97 -5.35 7.67 -1.46
N GLY A 98 -4.51 8.18 -2.37
CA GLY A 98 -4.99 8.68 -3.67
C GLY A 98 -5.16 7.58 -4.71
N MET A 99 -6.05 7.76 -5.67
CA MET A 99 -6.08 6.94 -6.89
C MET A 99 -4.76 7.10 -7.66
N GLU A 100 -4.20 6.01 -8.18
CA GLU A 100 -2.88 6.01 -8.86
C GLU A 100 -1.75 6.61 -8.01
N SER A 101 -1.88 6.54 -6.67
CA SER A 101 -0.89 7.14 -5.76
C SER A 101 0.23 6.19 -5.39
N THR A 102 1.42 6.72 -5.16
CA THR A 102 2.61 5.92 -4.79
C THR A 102 3.33 6.50 -3.57
N ALA A 103 3.18 5.87 -2.41
CA ALA A 103 3.99 6.11 -1.21
C ALA A 103 5.11 5.07 -1.14
N LYS A 104 6.36 5.50 -1.23
CA LYS A 104 7.58 4.70 -1.17
C LYS A 104 8.50 5.34 -0.12
N GLY A 105 8.89 4.60 0.90
CA GLY A 105 9.73 5.08 2.00
C GLY A 105 9.07 4.92 3.37
N MET A 106 9.90 4.81 4.41
CA MET A 106 9.44 4.75 5.79
C MET A 106 8.65 6.01 6.14
N ALA A 107 7.46 5.85 6.73
CA ALA A 107 6.52 6.92 7.07
C ALA A 107 6.16 7.86 5.90
N SER A 108 6.23 7.37 4.65
CA SER A 108 5.82 8.14 3.47
C SER A 108 4.29 8.21 3.35
N THR A 109 3.76 9.38 3.02
CA THR A 109 2.31 9.61 2.95
C THR A 109 1.90 10.27 1.64
N VAL A 110 0.92 9.70 0.95
CA VAL A 110 0.28 10.29 -0.22
C VAL A 110 -1.23 10.35 -0.01
N MET A 111 -1.79 11.55 -0.18
CA MET A 111 -3.22 11.81 0.07
C MET A 111 -4.04 12.04 -1.20
N CYS A 112 -3.41 12.42 -2.32
CA CYS A 112 -4.10 12.85 -3.53
C CYS A 112 -3.80 11.98 -4.76
N MET A 113 -4.66 12.11 -5.77
CA MET A 113 -4.62 11.33 -7.01
C MET A 113 -3.32 11.57 -7.80
N LYS A 114 -2.80 10.54 -8.48
CA LYS A 114 -1.63 10.57 -9.37
C LYS A 114 -0.37 11.15 -8.71
N SER A 115 -0.28 11.03 -7.38
CA SER A 115 0.77 11.68 -6.59
C SER A 115 1.77 10.66 -6.07
N THR A 116 3.00 11.09 -5.86
CA THR A 116 4.12 10.21 -5.51
C THR A 116 4.94 10.80 -4.38
N ALA A 117 5.24 10.01 -3.35
CA ALA A 117 6.20 10.33 -2.29
C ALA A 117 7.21 9.19 -2.18
N LYS A 118 8.52 9.46 -2.36
CA LYS A 118 9.58 8.43 -2.44
C LYS A 118 10.62 8.45 -1.30
N GLY A 119 10.62 9.46 -0.44
CA GLY A 119 11.62 9.57 0.63
C GLY A 119 11.10 9.17 2.01
N MET A 120 12.03 9.02 2.96
CA MET A 120 11.68 8.80 4.38
C MET A 120 10.94 10.02 4.93
N ALA A 121 9.82 9.78 5.62
CA ALA A 121 8.92 10.80 6.18
C ALA A 121 8.48 11.86 5.15
N SER A 122 8.33 11.44 3.88
CA SER A 122 7.93 12.31 2.78
C SER A 122 6.41 12.40 2.63
N THR A 123 5.90 13.55 2.18
CA THR A 123 4.47 13.80 2.12
C THR A 123 4.03 14.46 0.81
N ALA A 124 3.18 13.80 0.04
CA ALA A 124 2.55 14.35 -1.17
C ALA A 124 1.05 14.60 -0.93
N LYS A 125 0.67 15.89 -0.88
CA LYS A 125 -0.71 16.35 -0.61
C LYS A 125 -1.37 17.03 -1.81
N GLY A 126 -0.63 17.49 -2.81
CA GLY A 126 -1.22 18.06 -4.02
C GLY A 126 -1.56 16.99 -5.06
N GLY A 127 -2.65 17.14 -5.82
CA GLY A 127 -2.92 16.24 -6.96
C GLY A 127 -1.81 16.30 -8.01
N LYS A 128 -1.41 15.16 -8.57
CA LYS A 128 -0.26 15.03 -9.50
C LYS A 128 1.08 15.51 -8.92
N SER A 129 1.23 15.59 -7.58
CA SER A 129 2.47 16.07 -6.96
C SER A 129 3.55 14.98 -6.85
N THR A 130 4.82 15.39 -6.86
CA THR A 130 5.96 14.48 -6.76
C THR A 130 6.91 14.91 -5.65
N GLU A 131 7.20 13.98 -4.76
CA GLU A 131 8.10 14.17 -3.62
C GLU A 131 9.19 13.09 -3.63
N LYS A 132 10.47 13.50 -3.59
CA LYS A 132 11.63 12.59 -3.65
C LYS A 132 12.66 12.82 -2.54
N GLY A 133 12.44 13.76 -1.61
CA GLY A 133 13.38 14.06 -0.52
C GLY A 133 13.06 13.36 0.82
N ARG A 134 14.02 13.39 1.75
CA ARG A 134 13.80 13.02 3.16
C ARG A 134 13.13 14.17 3.91
N LYS A 135 12.06 13.88 4.66
CA LYS A 135 11.27 14.86 5.45
C LYS A 135 10.73 16.04 4.62
N SER A 136 10.42 15.83 3.35
CA SER A 136 9.99 16.86 2.42
C SER A 136 8.51 16.75 2.07
N THR A 137 7.93 17.86 1.58
CA THR A 137 6.49 17.97 1.33
C THR A 137 6.15 18.66 0.02
N ALA A 138 5.34 18.01 -0.82
CA ALA A 138 4.71 18.59 -2.01
C ALA A 138 3.21 18.84 -1.75
N LYS A 139 2.81 20.10 -1.52
CA LYS A 139 1.42 20.49 -1.20
C LYS A 139 0.61 20.97 -2.40
N GLY A 140 1.25 21.65 -3.36
CA GLY A 140 0.54 22.23 -4.51
C GLY A 140 0.20 21.20 -5.58
N ARG A 141 -0.87 21.44 -6.35
CA ARG A 141 -1.21 20.63 -7.53
C ARG A 141 -0.04 20.66 -8.52
N LYS A 142 0.38 19.50 -9.04
CA LYS A 142 1.56 19.31 -9.91
C LYS A 142 2.90 19.82 -9.30
N SER A 143 2.95 20.06 -7.98
CA SER A 143 4.19 20.52 -7.35
C SER A 143 5.24 19.41 -7.24
N THR A 144 6.51 19.81 -7.22
CA THR A 144 7.66 18.91 -7.08
C THR A 144 8.55 19.35 -5.93
N ALA A 145 8.79 18.49 -4.95
CA ALA A 145 9.82 18.71 -3.93
C ALA A 145 10.91 17.62 -4.01
N LYS A 146 12.17 18.07 -4.05
CA LYS A 146 13.38 17.28 -4.23
C LYS A 146 14.41 17.73 -3.19
N GLY A 147 15.06 16.78 -2.55
CA GLY A 147 16.08 17.07 -1.53
C GLY A 147 15.52 17.18 -0.11
N ARG A 148 16.43 17.07 0.85
CA ARG A 148 16.09 16.98 2.29
C ARG A 148 15.35 18.23 2.76
N LYS A 149 14.23 18.04 3.49
CA LYS A 149 13.38 19.11 4.07
C LYS A 149 12.80 20.11 3.05
N SER A 150 12.82 19.80 1.74
CA SER A 150 12.22 20.65 0.72
C SER A 150 10.70 20.76 0.86
N THR A 151 10.11 21.92 0.56
CA THR A 151 8.66 22.12 0.61
C THR A 151 8.17 22.92 -0.60
N ALA A 152 7.33 22.32 -1.43
CA ALA A 152 6.70 22.97 -2.58
C ALA A 152 5.22 23.25 -2.27
N LYS A 153 4.84 24.52 -2.05
CA LYS A 153 3.47 24.90 -1.63
C LYS A 153 2.57 25.32 -2.79
N GLY A 154 3.11 26.00 -3.80
CA GLY A 154 2.35 26.56 -4.92
C GLY A 154 1.96 25.51 -5.97
N MET A 155 0.90 25.80 -6.74
CA MET A 155 0.60 25.03 -7.95
C MET A 155 1.80 25.06 -8.90
N GLU A 156 2.17 23.91 -9.45
CA GLU A 156 3.30 23.73 -10.38
C GLU A 156 4.68 24.15 -9.82
N SER A 157 4.76 24.46 -8.53
CA SER A 157 6.02 24.90 -7.89
C SER A 157 7.04 23.76 -7.77
N THR A 158 8.32 24.12 -7.86
CA THR A 158 9.44 23.20 -7.62
C THR A 158 10.30 23.69 -6.47
N ALA A 159 10.55 22.84 -5.47
CA ALA A 159 11.54 23.05 -4.42
C ALA A 159 12.66 22.02 -4.58
N LYS A 160 13.91 22.48 -4.70
CA LYS A 160 15.09 21.60 -4.80
C LYS A 160 16.13 22.04 -3.77
N VAL A 161 16.54 21.13 -2.90
CA VAL A 161 17.71 21.32 -2.02
C VAL A 161 18.81 20.38 -2.50
N MET A 162 19.94 20.95 -2.91
CA MET A 162 21.16 20.20 -3.24
C MET A 162 21.98 20.10 -1.96
N GLU A 163 22.26 18.89 -1.46
CA GLU A 163 23.33 18.74 -0.48
C GLU A 163 24.65 18.73 -1.28
N TYR A 164 25.50 19.72 -1.07
CA TYR A 164 26.91 19.63 -1.44
C TYR A 164 27.56 18.69 -0.43
N THR A 165 28.01 17.53 -0.88
CA THR A 165 28.97 16.74 -0.11
C THR A 165 30.32 17.45 -0.24
N VAL A 166 30.89 17.86 0.89
CA VAL A 166 32.26 18.38 0.99
C VAL A 166 33.24 17.22 0.85
#